data_AF-A0A937H934-F1
#
_entry.id   AF-A0A937H934-F1
#
_cell.length_a   1.000
_cell.length_b   1.000
_cell.length_c   1.000
_cell.angle_alpha   90.00
_cell.angle_beta   90.00
_cell.angle_gamma   90.00
#
_symmetry.space_group_name_H-M   'P 1'
#
loop_
_entity.id
_entity.type
_entity.pdbx_description
1 polymer ?
#
loop_
_entity_poly.entity_id
_entity_poly.type
_entity_poly.pdbx_seq_one_letter_code
_entity_poly.pdbx_strand_id
1 'polypeptide(L)'
;MKINLSSIWIALGLIGSLSFTSEVFSHSEAAINNALDRSKHTAIQKSLNLSESSASIKLEENSLFFDEAKKTIETNVIFAGSDEGESPEIIGDKVRRAFSVAVQLSKAFLRSASEHEIERLFPNLCSVSLDCVRNYRARFLDMLVTDDLPSLLVGGEFDGSISTLAGFVESVGGRPTIFLNPYWAHYLTEDELVPILVEELGHFIDYALFGDSVLEVDEGLQFARAVLPSTRLTFYRELSRFRGAIAYKNERFSAEFASFTFAKTFKVTNVADAQTSSHNFDYSNDLGPSRISDGESSSSFTANDIAAQLYFFNDPNNPVYGYVTRPIKTGSTYRAVYMYTDNDYDSLSKVLAQGPNSDSDGTSDNNGYILVFDGDYFE
;
A
#
# COMPACT_ATOMS: atom_id res chain seq x y z
N MET A 1 44.35 29.54 17.53
CA MET A 1 44.78 28.37 18.32
C MET A 1 43.86 27.22 17.89
N LYS A 2 44.22 26.47 16.84
CA LYS A 2 44.99 25.21 16.85
C LYS A 2 44.35 24.09 17.70
N ILE A 3 43.54 23.28 17.02
CA ILE A 3 43.31 21.81 17.09
C ILE A 3 43.54 21.08 18.43
N ASN A 4 42.60 20.22 18.82
CA ASN A 4 42.94 18.80 18.96
C ASN A 4 41.81 17.88 18.42
N LEU A 5 42.19 16.73 17.86
CA LEU A 5 41.36 15.73 17.18
C LEU A 5 41.58 14.35 17.82
N SER A 6 40.55 13.77 18.44
CA SER A 6 40.44 12.33 18.81
C SER A 6 39.16 12.15 19.68
N SER A 7 38.17 11.30 19.39
CA SER A 7 38.08 10.18 18.42
C SER A 7 36.77 10.24 17.58
N ILE A 8 36.51 9.53 16.47
CA ILE A 8 37.02 8.29 15.82
C ILE A 8 36.25 6.97 16.20
N TRP A 9 35.16 6.70 15.44
CA TRP A 9 34.37 5.45 15.24
C TRP A 9 33.55 4.90 16.44
N ILE A 10 32.41 4.19 16.27
CA ILE A 10 31.87 3.38 15.14
C ILE A 10 30.33 3.55 15.01
N ALA A 11 29.82 3.75 13.78
CA ALA A 11 28.49 3.28 13.33
C ALA A 11 28.35 3.47 11.80
N LEU A 12 28.81 2.48 11.01
CA LEU A 12 28.65 2.47 9.55
C LEU A 12 28.37 1.02 9.12
N GLY A 13 27.19 0.77 8.55
CA GLY A 13 26.73 -0.55 8.12
C GLY A 13 25.22 -0.70 8.26
N LEU A 14 24.45 -1.18 7.26
CA LEU A 14 24.83 -1.65 5.93
C LEU A 14 23.92 -1.05 4.84
N ILE A 15 24.54 -0.59 3.76
CA ILE A 15 23.95 -0.67 2.42
C ILE A 15 24.18 -2.12 1.95
N GLY A 16 23.09 -2.86 1.75
CA GLY A 16 23.13 -4.24 1.25
C GLY A 16 23.01 -4.31 -0.26
N SER A 17 24.14 -4.29 -0.97
CA SER A 17 24.16 -4.55 -2.42
C SER A 17 23.80 -6.02 -2.71
N LEU A 18 22.62 -6.27 -3.30
CA LEU A 18 22.27 -7.58 -3.83
C LEU A 18 22.85 -7.78 -5.23
N SER A 19 23.95 -8.52 -5.32
CA SER A 19 24.37 -9.14 -6.59
C SER A 19 23.69 -10.49 -6.73
N PHE A 20 22.67 -10.58 -7.59
CA PHE A 20 22.12 -11.87 -7.99
C PHE A 20 23.06 -12.55 -9.00
N THR A 21 23.72 -13.63 -8.59
CA THR A 21 24.21 -14.64 -9.53
C THR A 21 23.02 -15.44 -10.07
N SER A 22 23.01 -15.68 -11.37
CA SER A 22 21.95 -16.37 -12.10
C SER A 22 21.70 -17.80 -11.62
N GLU A 23 20.48 -18.08 -11.18
CA GLU A 23 19.67 -19.24 -11.61
C GLU A 23 18.22 -19.11 -11.10
N VAL A 24 17.30 -19.92 -11.65
CA VAL A 24 15.83 -19.90 -11.39
C VAL A 24 15.04 -18.74 -12.04
N PHE A 25 15.28 -18.50 -13.33
CA PHE A 25 14.17 -18.14 -14.24
C PHE A 25 13.32 -19.41 -14.49
N SER A 26 12.04 -19.40 -14.08
CA SER A 26 11.03 -20.39 -14.54
C SER A 26 9.60 -20.15 -14.05
N HIS A 27 9.36 -19.31 -13.03
CA HIS A 27 8.06 -19.28 -12.33
C HIS A 27 7.10 -18.13 -12.71
N SER A 28 7.49 -17.23 -13.63
CA SER A 28 6.54 -16.29 -14.25
C SER A 28 5.67 -16.95 -15.34
N GLU A 29 6.18 -17.98 -16.04
CA GLU A 29 5.38 -18.77 -16.99
C GLU A 29 4.26 -19.56 -16.29
N ALA A 30 4.45 -19.99 -15.04
CA ALA A 30 3.45 -20.77 -14.30
C ALA A 30 2.17 -19.97 -13.97
N ALA A 31 2.29 -18.66 -13.76
CA ALA A 31 1.14 -17.77 -13.54
C ALA A 31 0.34 -17.57 -14.85
N ILE A 32 1.05 -17.35 -15.96
CA ILE A 32 0.45 -17.17 -17.30
C ILE A 32 -0.21 -18.48 -17.78
N ASN A 33 0.43 -19.63 -17.56
CA ASN A 33 -0.11 -20.93 -17.93
C ASN A 33 -1.34 -21.32 -17.10
N ASN A 34 -1.41 -20.98 -15.80
CA ASN A 34 -2.60 -21.20 -14.99
C ASN A 34 -3.80 -20.36 -15.42
N ALA A 35 -3.58 -19.15 -15.95
CA ALA A 35 -4.63 -18.33 -16.55
C ALA A 35 -5.15 -18.95 -17.86
N LEU A 36 -4.27 -19.53 -18.69
CA LEU A 36 -4.67 -20.23 -19.92
C LEU A 36 -5.37 -21.57 -19.67
N ASP A 37 -4.99 -22.34 -18.65
CA ASP A 37 -5.51 -23.70 -18.48
C ASP A 37 -6.95 -23.73 -17.97
N ARG A 38 -7.36 -22.72 -17.20
CA ARG A 38 -8.77 -22.53 -16.80
C ARG A 38 -9.72 -22.20 -17.96
N SER A 39 -9.19 -21.81 -19.13
CA SER A 39 -10.02 -21.49 -20.32
C SER A 39 -10.44 -22.73 -21.13
N LYS A 40 -9.91 -23.92 -20.85
CA LYS A 40 -10.02 -25.08 -21.77
C LYS A 40 -11.22 -25.99 -21.54
N HIS A 41 -12.06 -25.74 -20.54
CA HIS A 41 -13.12 -26.68 -20.14
C HIS A 41 -14.52 -26.46 -20.74
N THR A 42 -14.66 -25.73 -21.85
CA THR A 42 -15.95 -25.65 -22.59
C THR A 42 -15.83 -25.55 -24.13
N ALA A 43 -15.29 -26.57 -24.81
CA ALA A 43 -15.71 -26.95 -26.18
C ALA A 43 -15.00 -28.24 -26.66
N ILE A 44 -15.76 -29.19 -27.23
CA ILE A 44 -15.24 -30.47 -27.74
C ILE A 44 -14.81 -30.35 -29.20
N GLN A 45 -13.58 -30.81 -29.47
CA GLN A 45 -13.01 -31.29 -30.74
C GLN A 45 -13.84 -31.14 -32.05
N LYS A 46 -13.34 -30.29 -32.98
CA LYS A 46 -13.15 -30.66 -34.40
C LYS A 46 -12.31 -29.63 -35.18
N SER A 47 -11.80 -30.06 -36.35
CA SER A 47 -10.86 -29.37 -37.26
C SER A 47 -9.52 -28.97 -36.64
N LEU A 48 -8.57 -29.90 -36.53
CA LEU A 48 -7.58 -30.32 -37.55
C LEU A 48 -6.44 -29.32 -37.81
N ASN A 49 -5.24 -29.79 -37.45
CA ASN A 49 -3.95 -29.59 -38.12
C ASN A 49 -3.64 -28.21 -38.72
N LEU A 50 -2.69 -27.52 -38.08
CA LEU A 50 -1.38 -27.37 -38.70
C LEU A 50 -0.29 -27.38 -37.61
N SER A 51 0.62 -28.35 -37.71
CA SER A 51 1.81 -28.43 -36.87
C SER A 51 2.90 -27.54 -37.46
N GLU A 52 2.97 -26.28 -37.02
CA GLU A 52 4.13 -25.38 -37.08
C GLU A 52 3.74 -24.03 -36.45
N SER A 53 4.71 -23.27 -35.93
CA SER A 53 4.51 -21.95 -35.26
C SER A 53 3.70 -21.94 -33.95
N SER A 54 4.35 -22.27 -32.83
CA SER A 54 3.84 -21.97 -31.48
C SER A 54 4.93 -21.49 -30.48
N ALA A 55 5.99 -20.85 -31.00
CA ALA A 55 7.10 -20.34 -30.19
C ALA A 55 7.58 -18.92 -30.58
N SER A 56 6.92 -18.25 -31.54
CA SER A 56 7.37 -16.95 -32.06
C SER A 56 6.23 -16.05 -32.57
N ILE A 57 5.05 -16.10 -31.95
CA ILE A 57 4.00 -15.10 -32.20
C ILE A 57 4.13 -13.96 -31.17
N LYS A 58 5.08 -13.07 -31.49
CA LYS A 58 5.02 -11.62 -31.30
C LYS A 58 4.74 -11.07 -29.89
N LEU A 59 5.77 -11.10 -29.04
CA LEU A 59 6.02 -9.99 -28.10
C LEU A 59 6.44 -8.69 -28.83
N GLU A 60 6.89 -8.78 -30.09
CA GLU A 60 7.33 -7.62 -30.90
C GLU A 60 6.22 -6.63 -31.25
N GLU A 61 4.96 -7.08 -31.43
CA GLU A 61 3.81 -6.19 -31.71
C GLU A 61 3.35 -5.38 -30.48
N ASN A 62 3.84 -5.71 -29.28
CA ASN A 62 3.57 -4.93 -28.07
C ASN A 62 4.61 -3.84 -27.78
N SER A 63 5.81 -3.88 -28.37
CA SER A 63 6.86 -2.87 -28.06
C SER A 63 6.37 -1.43 -28.32
N LEU A 64 5.75 -1.18 -29.48
CA LEU A 64 5.11 0.10 -29.81
C LEU A 64 3.97 0.48 -28.86
N PHE A 65 3.14 -0.48 -28.44
CA PHE A 65 2.02 -0.22 -27.52
C PHE A 65 2.51 0.19 -26.13
N PHE A 66 3.60 -0.40 -25.66
CA PHE A 66 4.25 -0.04 -24.41
C PHE A 66 5.02 1.29 -24.54
N ASP A 67 5.72 1.53 -25.64
CA ASP A 67 6.47 2.77 -25.87
C ASP A 67 5.55 3.99 -26.03
N GLU A 68 4.39 3.87 -26.68
CA GLU A 68 3.44 4.97 -26.85
C GLU A 68 2.66 5.29 -25.55
N ALA A 69 2.36 4.26 -24.74
CA ALA A 69 1.82 4.45 -23.38
C ALA A 69 2.86 5.10 -22.45
N LYS A 70 4.11 4.62 -22.48
CA LYS A 70 5.25 5.12 -21.69
C LYS A 70 5.52 6.60 -21.98
N LYS A 71 5.53 7.00 -23.26
CA LYS A 71 5.79 8.38 -23.71
C LYS A 71 4.67 9.38 -23.39
N THR A 72 3.47 8.90 -23.07
CA THR A 72 2.31 9.78 -22.77
C THR A 72 2.04 9.87 -21.26
N ILE A 73 2.43 8.86 -20.47
CA ILE A 73 2.36 8.92 -19.00
C ILE A 73 3.41 9.88 -18.40
N GLU A 74 4.43 10.25 -19.18
CA GLU A 74 5.43 11.27 -18.84
C GLU A 74 4.82 12.64 -18.44
N THR A 75 3.64 13.02 -18.95
CA THR A 75 3.01 14.32 -18.65
C THR A 75 2.16 14.38 -17.38
N ASN A 76 1.78 13.23 -16.81
CA ASN A 76 0.76 13.17 -15.76
C ASN A 76 1.31 13.00 -14.34
N VAL A 77 2.64 12.95 -14.16
CA VAL A 77 3.27 12.81 -12.83
C VAL A 77 3.92 14.11 -12.39
N ILE A 78 3.38 14.73 -11.34
CA ILE A 78 3.80 16.01 -10.78
C ILE A 78 4.55 15.77 -9.47
N PHE A 79 5.72 16.41 -9.31
CA PHE A 79 6.48 16.39 -8.06
C PHE A 79 6.29 17.70 -7.30
N ALA A 80 5.80 17.61 -6.07
CA ALA A 80 6.08 18.67 -5.09
C ALA A 80 7.57 18.54 -4.73
N GLY A 81 8.33 19.65 -4.84
CA GLY A 81 9.77 19.61 -4.64
C GLY A 81 10.15 19.12 -3.24
N SER A 82 11.16 18.25 -3.17
CA SER A 82 11.76 17.74 -1.94
C SER A 82 13.27 17.92 -1.99
N ASP A 83 13.83 18.41 -0.87
CA ASP A 83 15.25 18.22 -0.56
C ASP A 83 15.43 16.86 0.13
N GLU A 84 16.62 16.27 -0.06
CA GLU A 84 17.11 15.00 0.47
C GLU A 84 16.51 13.68 -0.09
N GLY A 85 17.40 12.75 -0.48
CA GLY A 85 17.08 11.35 -0.77
C GLY A 85 16.75 10.99 -2.23
N GLU A 86 17.79 10.59 -2.99
CA GLU A 86 17.73 10.25 -4.43
C GLU A 86 17.30 11.44 -5.33
N SER A 87 17.56 11.38 -6.65
CA SER A 87 17.12 12.48 -7.53
C SER A 87 15.59 12.43 -7.69
N PRO A 88 14.87 13.58 -7.61
CA PRO A 88 13.44 13.64 -7.93
C PRO A 88 13.10 13.07 -9.32
N GLU A 89 14.06 13.07 -10.24
CA GLU A 89 13.97 12.45 -11.57
C GLU A 89 13.87 10.90 -11.49
N ILE A 90 14.63 10.25 -10.59
CA ILE A 90 14.68 8.79 -10.43
C ILE A 90 13.42 8.28 -9.74
N ILE A 91 12.99 8.95 -8.66
CA ILE A 91 11.68 8.70 -8.02
C ILE A 91 10.57 8.94 -9.05
N GLY A 92 10.71 10.01 -9.85
CA GLY A 92 9.94 10.29 -11.07
C GLY A 92 9.73 9.08 -11.97
N ASP A 93 10.81 8.49 -12.46
CA ASP A 93 10.72 7.40 -13.41
C ASP A 93 10.19 6.11 -12.79
N LYS A 94 10.55 5.81 -11.53
CA LYS A 94 10.01 4.66 -10.78
C LYS A 94 8.48 4.77 -10.64
N VAL A 95 7.99 5.91 -10.16
CA VAL A 95 6.56 6.16 -9.95
C VAL A 95 5.80 6.19 -11.29
N ARG A 96 6.36 6.82 -12.34
CA ARG A 96 5.81 6.80 -13.71
C ARG A 96 5.62 5.36 -14.23
N ARG A 97 6.63 4.50 -14.10
CA ARG A 97 6.55 3.12 -14.58
C ARG A 97 5.57 2.28 -13.76
N ALA A 98 5.59 2.39 -12.43
CA ALA A 98 4.62 1.72 -11.56
C ALA A 98 3.17 2.08 -11.93
N PHE A 99 2.89 3.37 -12.18
CA PHE A 99 1.56 3.82 -12.62
C PHE A 99 1.18 3.30 -14.01
N SER A 100 2.11 3.28 -14.95
CA SER A 100 1.91 2.67 -16.27
C SER A 100 1.52 1.20 -16.17
N VAL A 101 2.24 0.44 -15.31
CA VAL A 101 1.96 -0.98 -15.06
C VAL A 101 0.59 -1.15 -14.39
N ALA A 102 0.26 -0.33 -13.37
CA ALA A 102 -1.05 -0.34 -12.72
C ALA A 102 -2.20 -0.11 -13.73
N VAL A 103 -2.12 0.93 -14.56
CA VAL A 103 -3.12 1.22 -15.61
C VAL A 103 -3.26 0.06 -16.60
N GLN A 104 -2.15 -0.56 -17.00
CA GLN A 104 -2.17 -1.69 -17.94
C GLN A 104 -2.78 -2.95 -17.32
N LEU A 105 -2.49 -3.26 -16.06
CA LEU A 105 -3.06 -4.38 -15.32
C LEU A 105 -4.57 -4.19 -15.13
N SER A 106 -5.01 -3.00 -14.72
CA SER A 106 -6.43 -2.63 -14.64
C SER A 106 -7.15 -2.80 -15.97
N LYS A 107 -6.55 -2.34 -17.09
CA LYS A 107 -7.09 -2.57 -18.44
C LYS A 107 -7.16 -4.05 -18.82
N ALA A 108 -6.13 -4.83 -18.48
CA ALA A 108 -6.08 -6.26 -18.80
C ALA A 108 -7.14 -7.05 -18.02
N PHE A 109 -7.30 -6.76 -16.73
CA PHE A 109 -8.35 -7.31 -15.88
C PHE A 109 -9.75 -6.97 -16.42
N LEU A 110 -10.04 -5.68 -16.65
CA LEU A 110 -11.36 -5.24 -17.15
C LEU A 110 -11.74 -5.84 -18.51
N ARG A 111 -10.76 -6.14 -19.38
CA ARG A 111 -10.97 -6.85 -20.65
C ARG A 111 -11.28 -8.34 -20.45
N SER A 112 -10.60 -9.01 -19.52
CA SER A 112 -10.62 -10.46 -19.35
C SER A 112 -11.65 -10.97 -18.33
N ALA A 113 -12.00 -10.17 -17.33
CA ALA A 113 -12.97 -10.51 -16.29
C ALA A 113 -14.33 -10.90 -16.90
N SER A 114 -15.03 -11.85 -16.28
CA SER A 114 -16.43 -12.14 -16.59
C SER A 114 -17.35 -10.99 -16.16
N GLU A 115 -18.56 -10.89 -16.71
CA GLU A 115 -19.54 -9.92 -16.21
C GLU A 115 -19.84 -10.12 -14.71
N HIS A 116 -19.83 -11.37 -14.22
CA HIS A 116 -20.05 -11.68 -12.80
C HIS A 116 -18.91 -11.20 -11.88
N GLU A 117 -17.66 -11.16 -12.36
CA GLU A 117 -16.54 -10.62 -11.56
C GLU A 117 -16.63 -9.09 -11.44
N ILE A 118 -17.02 -8.40 -12.51
CA ILE A 118 -17.25 -6.95 -12.50
C ILE A 118 -18.46 -6.59 -11.61
N GLU A 119 -19.55 -7.35 -11.70
CA GLU A 119 -20.75 -7.15 -10.87
C GLU A 119 -20.48 -7.32 -9.37
N ARG A 120 -19.58 -8.24 -8.97
CA ARG A 120 -19.19 -8.42 -7.56
C ARG A 120 -18.32 -7.29 -7.02
N LEU A 121 -17.46 -6.71 -7.85
CA LEU A 121 -16.55 -5.63 -7.44
C LEU A 121 -17.28 -4.31 -7.18
N PHE A 122 -18.33 -4.06 -7.94
CA PHE A 122 -19.12 -2.83 -7.83
C PHE A 122 -20.60 -3.22 -7.57
N PRO A 123 -20.92 -3.67 -6.35
CA PRO A 123 -22.27 -4.11 -6.02
C PRO A 123 -23.27 -2.97 -6.24
N ASN A 124 -24.45 -3.33 -6.76
CA ASN A 124 -25.51 -2.41 -7.20
C ASN A 124 -25.28 -1.66 -8.54
N LEU A 125 -24.18 -1.94 -9.29
CA LEU A 125 -24.00 -1.46 -10.67
C LEU A 125 -25.28 -1.58 -11.53
N CYS A 126 -25.87 -2.78 -11.51
CA CYS A 126 -26.86 -3.21 -12.48
C CYS A 126 -27.80 -4.23 -11.81
N SER A 127 -28.92 -3.79 -11.24
CA SER A 127 -29.80 -4.69 -10.48
C SER A 127 -30.47 -5.81 -11.30
N VAL A 128 -30.41 -5.81 -12.64
CA VAL A 128 -31.09 -6.83 -13.48
C VAL A 128 -30.54 -7.12 -14.90
N SER A 129 -29.35 -6.63 -15.32
CA SER A 129 -28.93 -6.80 -16.74
C SER A 129 -27.42 -6.92 -16.99
N LEU A 130 -27.02 -7.94 -17.76
CA LEU A 130 -25.65 -8.13 -18.26
C LEU A 130 -25.21 -7.04 -19.27
N ASP A 131 -26.14 -6.48 -20.05
CA ASP A 131 -25.81 -5.42 -21.01
C ASP A 131 -25.46 -4.11 -20.29
N CYS A 132 -26.02 -3.89 -19.10
CA CYS A 132 -25.61 -2.81 -18.22
C CYS A 132 -24.16 -3.01 -17.75
N VAL A 133 -23.78 -4.21 -17.30
CA VAL A 133 -22.38 -4.52 -16.90
C VAL A 133 -21.40 -4.34 -18.07
N ARG A 134 -21.81 -4.69 -19.31
CA ARG A 134 -21.00 -4.45 -20.52
C ARG A 134 -20.80 -2.96 -20.81
N ASN A 135 -21.84 -2.15 -20.65
CA ASN A 135 -21.74 -0.69 -20.82
C ASN A 135 -20.81 -0.06 -19.77
N TYR A 136 -20.90 -0.48 -18.51
CA TYR A 136 -19.97 -0.05 -17.47
C TYR A 136 -18.53 -0.51 -17.75
N ARG A 137 -18.31 -1.76 -18.19
CA ARG A 137 -16.99 -2.23 -18.65
C ARG A 137 -16.41 -1.36 -19.75
N ALA A 138 -17.22 -1.00 -20.76
CA ALA A 138 -16.78 -0.11 -21.82
C ALA A 138 -16.37 1.26 -21.26
N ARG A 139 -17.18 1.83 -20.35
CA ARG A 139 -16.89 3.10 -19.65
C ARG A 139 -15.62 3.03 -18.80
N PHE A 140 -15.36 1.92 -18.09
CA PHE A 140 -14.12 1.72 -17.34
C PHE A 140 -12.87 1.68 -18.24
N LEU A 141 -12.98 1.02 -19.40
CA LEU A 141 -11.87 0.96 -20.37
C LEU A 141 -11.60 2.31 -21.04
N ASP A 142 -12.66 3.12 -21.22
CA ASP A 142 -12.62 4.50 -21.70
C ASP A 142 -11.93 5.43 -20.68
N MET A 143 -12.33 5.37 -19.40
CA MET A 143 -11.72 6.13 -18.29
C MET A 143 -10.23 5.87 -18.07
N LEU A 144 -9.72 4.71 -18.52
CA LEU A 144 -8.30 4.39 -18.44
C LEU A 144 -7.52 4.87 -19.68
N VAL A 145 -8.14 5.54 -20.65
CA VAL A 145 -7.46 6.27 -21.72
C VAL A 145 -6.73 7.49 -21.14
N THR A 146 -5.56 7.83 -21.68
CA THR A 146 -4.58 8.70 -21.01
C THR A 146 -5.09 10.11 -20.67
N ASP A 147 -6.02 10.64 -21.47
CA ASP A 147 -6.59 11.99 -21.27
C ASP A 147 -7.60 12.07 -20.11
N ASP A 148 -8.19 10.93 -19.72
CA ASP A 148 -9.18 10.81 -18.65
C ASP A 148 -8.60 10.22 -17.34
N LEU A 149 -7.34 9.79 -17.33
CA LEU A 149 -6.67 9.29 -16.13
C LEU A 149 -6.53 10.37 -15.05
N PRO A 150 -6.58 9.99 -13.75
CA PRO A 150 -6.26 10.91 -12.67
C PRO A 150 -4.80 11.39 -12.79
N SER A 151 -4.56 12.63 -12.38
CA SER A 151 -3.19 13.16 -12.24
C SER A 151 -2.49 12.44 -11.10
N LEU A 152 -1.21 12.07 -11.25
CA LEU A 152 -0.44 11.45 -10.19
C LEU A 152 0.50 12.48 -9.57
N LEU A 153 0.49 12.59 -8.25
CA LEU A 153 1.24 13.61 -7.53
C LEU A 153 2.05 12.99 -6.40
N VAL A 154 3.38 13.11 -6.44
CA VAL A 154 4.24 12.76 -5.30
C VAL A 154 4.43 14.02 -4.46
N GLY A 155 3.88 14.03 -3.26
CA GLY A 155 3.75 15.24 -2.46
C GLY A 155 2.46 15.28 -1.65
N GLY A 156 2.25 16.40 -0.98
CA GLY A 156 1.14 16.57 -0.04
C GLY A 156 1.49 16.09 1.37
N GLU A 157 0.71 16.57 2.32
CA GLU A 157 0.83 16.33 3.75
C GLU A 157 -0.34 15.47 4.21
N PHE A 158 -0.10 14.19 4.51
CA PHE A 158 -1.14 13.21 4.77
C PHE A 158 -1.47 13.11 6.26
N ASP A 159 -2.76 13.14 6.63
CA ASP A 159 -3.17 12.77 7.98
C ASP A 159 -2.79 11.30 8.28
N GLY A 160 -2.02 11.08 9.36
CA GLY A 160 -1.53 9.75 9.76
C GLY A 160 -0.43 9.20 8.84
N SER A 161 0.51 10.07 8.45
CA SER A 161 1.50 9.84 7.40
C SER A 161 2.31 8.53 7.49
N ILE A 162 2.45 7.93 8.67
CA ILE A 162 3.13 6.65 8.82
C ILE A 162 2.41 5.51 8.09
N SER A 163 1.12 5.27 8.33
CA SER A 163 0.42 4.13 7.72
C SER A 163 -0.16 4.42 6.34
N THR A 164 -0.31 5.70 5.98
CA THR A 164 -0.89 6.15 4.71
C THR A 164 0.13 6.14 3.57
N LEU A 165 -0.09 5.27 2.58
CA LEU A 165 0.80 5.06 1.43
C LEU A 165 0.46 5.99 0.26
N ALA A 166 -0.83 6.12 -0.04
CA ALA A 166 -1.39 6.98 -1.09
C ALA A 166 -2.79 7.46 -0.71
N GLY A 167 -3.38 8.31 -1.55
CA GLY A 167 -4.80 8.62 -1.46
C GLY A 167 -5.41 9.26 -2.69
N PHE A 168 -6.64 8.89 -3.01
CA PHE A 168 -7.42 9.43 -4.12
C PHE A 168 -8.18 10.68 -3.68
N VAL A 169 -8.04 11.75 -4.46
CA VAL A 169 -8.76 13.02 -4.29
C VAL A 169 -9.57 13.30 -5.55
N GLU A 170 -10.87 13.50 -5.36
CA GLU A 170 -11.87 13.71 -6.43
C GLU A 170 -11.52 14.87 -7.38
N SER A 171 -11.00 15.97 -6.84
CA SER A 171 -10.71 17.19 -7.60
C SER A 171 -9.64 18.06 -6.94
N VAL A 172 -8.47 18.16 -7.58
CA VAL A 172 -7.46 19.19 -7.31
C VAL A 172 -7.38 20.07 -8.55
N GLY A 173 -7.71 21.37 -8.42
CA GLY A 173 -7.73 22.28 -9.56
C GLY A 173 -8.68 21.87 -10.69
N GLY A 174 -9.72 21.10 -10.39
CA GLY A 174 -10.70 20.60 -11.37
C GLY A 174 -10.35 19.26 -12.02
N ARG A 175 -9.39 18.49 -11.48
CA ARG A 175 -9.01 17.15 -11.98
C ARG A 175 -8.89 16.12 -10.86
N PRO A 176 -9.41 14.89 -11.04
CA PRO A 176 -9.10 13.76 -10.18
C PRO A 176 -7.60 13.58 -10.02
N THR A 177 -7.13 13.34 -8.80
CA THR A 177 -5.70 13.29 -8.46
C THR A 177 -5.43 12.17 -7.48
N ILE A 178 -4.48 11.29 -7.81
CA ILE A 178 -3.89 10.33 -6.88
C ILE A 178 -2.66 11.00 -6.26
N PHE A 179 -2.65 11.14 -4.95
CA PHE A 179 -1.47 11.54 -4.20
C PHE A 179 -0.71 10.30 -3.71
N LEU A 180 0.62 10.31 -3.84
CA LEU A 180 1.50 9.28 -3.29
C LEU A 180 2.36 9.92 -2.19
N ASN A 181 2.39 9.29 -1.01
CA ASN A 181 3.18 9.79 0.12
C ASN A 181 4.67 9.83 -0.26
N PRO A 182 5.36 10.99 -0.16
CA PRO A 182 6.77 11.13 -0.52
C PRO A 182 7.70 10.12 0.14
N TYR A 183 7.44 9.78 1.41
CA TYR A 183 8.23 8.79 2.14
C TYR A 183 8.10 7.42 1.48
N TRP A 184 6.88 6.91 1.30
CA TRP A 184 6.65 5.61 0.67
C TRP A 184 7.04 5.60 -0.82
N ALA A 185 6.89 6.72 -1.54
CA ALA A 185 7.40 6.90 -2.89
C ALA A 185 8.92 6.74 -2.98
N HIS A 186 9.67 7.19 -1.97
CA HIS A 186 11.12 6.99 -1.88
C HIS A 186 11.45 5.52 -1.58
N TYR A 187 10.91 4.95 -0.49
CA TYR A 187 11.35 3.65 0.03
C TYR A 187 10.82 2.43 -0.73
N LEU A 188 9.62 2.47 -1.31
CA LEU A 188 9.03 1.31 -1.98
C LEU A 188 9.63 1.10 -3.38
N THR A 189 9.77 -0.17 -3.77
CA THR A 189 10.16 -0.56 -5.13
C THR A 189 9.01 -0.35 -6.12
N GLU A 190 9.32 -0.45 -7.42
CA GLU A 190 8.32 -0.32 -8.49
C GLU A 190 7.19 -1.36 -8.35
N ASP A 191 7.54 -2.62 -8.10
CA ASP A 191 6.59 -3.72 -7.92
C ASP A 191 5.69 -3.55 -6.68
N GLU A 192 6.18 -2.87 -5.64
CA GLU A 192 5.43 -2.59 -4.41
C GLU A 192 4.48 -1.39 -4.54
N LEU A 193 4.83 -0.43 -5.41
CA LEU A 193 3.96 0.70 -5.75
C LEU A 193 2.79 0.29 -6.66
N VAL A 194 2.95 -0.73 -7.50
CA VAL A 194 1.89 -1.22 -8.40
C VAL A 194 0.58 -1.56 -7.68
N PRO A 195 0.52 -2.43 -6.65
CA PRO A 195 -0.75 -2.78 -5.99
C PRO A 195 -1.42 -1.57 -5.30
N ILE A 196 -0.64 -0.62 -4.80
CA ILE A 196 -1.14 0.64 -4.22
C ILE A 196 -1.80 1.48 -5.32
N LEU A 197 -1.11 1.68 -6.44
CA LEU A 197 -1.62 2.48 -7.56
C LEU A 197 -2.81 1.82 -8.30
N VAL A 198 -2.91 0.48 -8.29
CA VAL A 198 -4.10 -0.23 -8.81
C VAL A 198 -5.33 0.05 -7.92
N GLU A 199 -5.15 0.13 -6.61
CA GLU A 199 -6.23 0.47 -5.67
C GLU A 199 -6.72 1.91 -5.84
N GLU A 200 -5.80 2.85 -5.96
CA GLU A 200 -6.13 4.27 -6.19
C GLU A 200 -6.84 4.48 -7.55
N LEU A 201 -6.52 3.65 -8.56
CA LEU A 201 -7.30 3.56 -9.80
C LEU A 201 -8.70 2.94 -9.58
N GLY A 202 -8.84 2.03 -8.61
CA GLY A 202 -10.13 1.48 -8.18
C GLY A 202 -11.02 2.54 -7.54
N HIS A 203 -10.50 3.37 -6.62
CA HIS A 203 -11.23 4.51 -6.04
C HIS A 203 -11.64 5.53 -7.12
N PHE A 204 -10.73 5.85 -8.05
CA PHE A 204 -11.06 6.71 -9.20
C PHE A 204 -12.21 6.14 -10.03
N ILE A 205 -12.20 4.83 -10.31
CA ILE A 205 -13.25 4.14 -11.06
C ILE A 205 -14.59 4.16 -10.30
N ASP A 206 -14.60 3.88 -8.99
CA ASP A 206 -15.81 3.91 -8.16
C ASP A 206 -16.43 5.31 -8.15
N TYR A 207 -15.62 6.32 -7.83
CA TYR A 207 -16.04 7.72 -7.80
C TYR A 207 -16.62 8.18 -9.14
N ALA A 208 -15.98 7.82 -10.25
CA ALA A 208 -16.44 8.23 -11.58
C ALA A 208 -17.78 7.57 -11.99
N LEU A 209 -18.22 6.51 -11.30
CA LEU A 209 -19.54 5.90 -11.48
C LEU A 209 -20.59 6.42 -10.50
N PHE A 210 -20.27 6.41 -9.20
CA PHE A 210 -21.24 6.55 -8.12
C PHE A 210 -21.13 7.89 -7.37
N GLY A 211 -20.08 8.68 -7.64
CA GLY A 211 -19.71 9.84 -6.86
C GLY A 211 -19.14 9.41 -5.51
N ASP A 212 -19.34 10.23 -4.48
CA ASP A 212 -19.00 9.88 -3.09
C ASP A 212 -19.97 8.80 -2.56
N SER A 213 -19.70 7.54 -2.89
CA SER A 213 -20.52 6.39 -2.48
C SER A 213 -20.40 6.17 -0.96
N VAL A 214 -21.50 5.84 -0.27
CA VAL A 214 -21.53 5.71 1.20
C VAL A 214 -21.24 4.27 1.67
N LEU A 215 -20.39 3.55 0.93
CA LEU A 215 -20.01 2.19 1.29
C LEU A 215 -18.97 2.21 2.44
N GLU A 216 -19.06 1.23 3.34
CA GLU A 216 -18.17 1.11 4.52
C GLU A 216 -16.91 0.26 4.24
N VAL A 217 -16.92 -0.45 3.11
CA VAL A 217 -15.79 -1.26 2.64
C VAL A 217 -14.90 -0.44 1.70
N ASP A 218 -13.69 -0.90 1.50
CA ASP A 218 -12.74 -0.30 0.58
C ASP A 218 -12.92 -0.89 -0.83
N GLU A 219 -13.57 -0.15 -1.74
CA GLU A 219 -13.77 -0.57 -3.15
C GLU A 219 -12.45 -0.65 -3.92
N GLY A 220 -11.51 0.24 -3.62
CA GLY A 220 -10.21 0.28 -4.28
C GLY A 220 -9.39 -0.96 -3.98
N LEU A 221 -9.31 -1.38 -2.71
CA LEU A 221 -8.61 -2.57 -2.26
C LEU A 221 -9.29 -3.85 -2.77
N GLN A 222 -10.62 -3.86 -2.86
CA GLN A 222 -11.34 -4.97 -3.52
C GLN A 222 -10.97 -5.08 -5.00
N PHE A 223 -10.95 -3.96 -5.72
CA PHE A 223 -10.52 -3.90 -7.11
C PHE A 223 -9.06 -4.37 -7.27
N ALA A 224 -8.14 -3.87 -6.45
CA ALA A 224 -6.73 -4.29 -6.47
C ALA A 224 -6.55 -5.78 -6.18
N ARG A 225 -7.28 -6.34 -5.21
CA ARG A 225 -7.26 -7.79 -4.92
C ARG A 225 -7.79 -8.64 -6.08
N ALA A 226 -8.71 -8.14 -6.89
CA ALA A 226 -9.20 -8.84 -8.08
C ALA A 226 -8.25 -8.72 -9.30
N VAL A 227 -7.58 -7.59 -9.47
CA VAL A 227 -6.53 -7.40 -10.49
C VAL A 227 -5.27 -8.20 -10.15
N LEU A 228 -4.93 -8.31 -8.86
CA LEU A 228 -3.69 -8.91 -8.34
C LEU A 228 -3.93 -10.03 -7.29
N PRO A 229 -4.69 -11.09 -7.61
CA PRO A 229 -5.14 -12.10 -6.63
C PRO A 229 -4.05 -13.02 -6.08
N SER A 230 -2.84 -12.99 -6.67
CA SER A 230 -1.69 -13.82 -6.28
C SER A 230 -0.50 -13.02 -5.77
N THR A 231 -0.61 -11.70 -5.66
CA THR A 231 0.49 -10.86 -5.17
C THR A 231 0.58 -10.98 -3.66
N ARG A 232 1.73 -11.49 -3.17
CA ARG A 232 2.11 -11.28 -1.77
C ARG A 232 2.39 -9.80 -1.58
N LEU A 233 1.43 -9.08 -1.01
CA LEU A 233 1.61 -7.68 -0.65
C LEU A 233 2.72 -7.58 0.40
N THR A 234 3.62 -6.60 0.26
CA THR A 234 4.63 -6.27 1.30
C THR A 234 3.97 -5.91 2.63
N PHE A 235 2.72 -5.46 2.58
CA PHE A 235 1.92 -5.03 3.71
C PHE A 235 0.61 -5.80 3.78
N TYR A 236 0.18 -6.18 4.98
CA TYR A 236 -1.22 -6.50 5.21
C TYR A 236 -2.07 -5.22 5.08
N ARG A 237 -3.29 -5.36 4.58
CA ARG A 237 -4.19 -4.24 4.25
C ARG A 237 -5.63 -4.66 4.56
N GLU A 238 -6.30 -3.93 5.44
CA GLU A 238 -7.66 -4.26 5.91
C GLU A 238 -8.73 -3.73 4.95
N LEU A 239 -9.86 -4.44 4.81
CA LEU A 239 -10.94 -4.04 3.89
C LEU A 239 -11.82 -2.90 4.42
N SER A 240 -11.58 -2.43 5.65
CA SER A 240 -12.29 -1.30 6.22
C SER A 240 -11.80 0.00 5.60
N ARG A 241 -12.73 0.71 4.96
CA ARG A 241 -12.49 2.00 4.34
C ARG A 241 -11.82 2.99 5.29
N PHE A 242 -10.74 3.63 4.86
CA PHE A 242 -10.11 4.71 5.61
C PHE A 242 -10.11 6.02 4.85
N ARG A 243 -10.55 7.08 5.52
CA ARG A 243 -10.53 8.46 5.02
C ARG A 243 -9.81 9.36 5.99
N GLY A 244 -9.08 10.32 5.43
CA GLY A 244 -8.47 11.44 6.14
C GLY A 244 -8.39 12.64 5.22
N ALA A 245 -7.52 13.60 5.53
CA ALA A 245 -7.22 14.69 4.62
C ALA A 245 -5.76 14.72 4.17
N ILE A 246 -5.55 15.26 2.97
CA ILE A 246 -4.25 15.62 2.43
C ILE A 246 -4.20 17.14 2.34
N ALA A 247 -3.23 17.78 3.01
CA ALA A 247 -2.95 19.19 2.82
C ALA A 247 -2.00 19.38 1.63
N TYR A 248 -2.37 20.25 0.68
CA TYR A 248 -1.56 20.57 -0.50
C TYR A 248 -1.86 21.99 -0.97
N LYS A 249 -0.83 22.80 -1.26
CA LYS A 249 -0.95 24.22 -1.68
C LYS A 249 -1.83 25.09 -0.77
N ASN A 250 -1.82 24.83 0.54
CA ASN A 250 -2.66 25.47 1.57
C ASN A 250 -4.16 25.13 1.51
N GLU A 251 -4.57 24.15 0.70
CA GLU A 251 -5.89 23.56 0.70
C GLU A 251 -5.85 22.19 1.41
N ARG A 252 -6.96 21.76 2.02
CA ARG A 252 -7.12 20.41 2.59
C ARG A 252 -8.16 19.66 1.78
N PHE A 253 -7.77 18.53 1.22
CA PHE A 253 -8.61 17.66 0.40
C PHE A 253 -9.01 16.45 1.22
N SER A 254 -10.30 16.09 1.22
CA SER A 254 -10.71 14.77 1.71
C SER A 254 -10.18 13.71 0.74
N ALA A 255 -9.59 12.65 1.29
CA ALA A 255 -9.05 11.54 0.51
C ALA A 255 -9.48 10.22 1.14
N GLU A 256 -9.68 9.23 0.27
CA GLU A 256 -9.67 7.83 0.65
C GLU A 256 -8.23 7.32 0.55
N PHE A 257 -7.79 6.52 1.51
CA PHE A 257 -6.37 6.22 1.69
C PHE A 257 -6.06 4.75 1.48
N ALA A 258 -5.19 4.48 0.50
CA ALA A 258 -4.41 3.27 0.54
C ALA A 258 -3.44 3.30 1.74
N SER A 259 -3.79 2.59 2.82
CA SER A 259 -2.91 2.40 3.98
C SER A 259 -2.37 0.97 4.09
N PHE A 260 -1.28 0.79 4.84
CA PHE A 260 -0.94 -0.50 5.43
C PHE A 260 -1.62 -0.67 6.80
N THR A 261 -1.84 -1.92 7.17
CA THR A 261 -2.36 -2.32 8.47
C THR A 261 -1.54 -3.50 9.02
N PHE A 262 -1.72 -3.77 10.31
CA PHE A 262 -1.20 -4.97 10.95
C PHE A 262 -2.30 -6.03 10.93
N ALA A 263 -1.95 -7.28 10.62
CA ALA A 263 -2.89 -8.39 10.45
C ALA A 263 -3.52 -8.84 11.77
N LYS A 264 -2.74 -8.81 12.84
CA LYS A 264 -3.10 -9.25 14.20
C LYS A 264 -2.49 -8.32 15.23
N THR A 265 -3.10 -8.24 16.41
CA THR A 265 -2.58 -7.41 17.50
C THR A 265 -2.72 -8.10 18.84
N PHE A 266 -1.59 -8.42 19.47
CA PHE A 266 -1.57 -9.13 20.75
C PHE A 266 -1.14 -8.21 21.89
N LYS A 267 -1.71 -8.40 23.09
CA LYS A 267 -1.13 -7.82 24.31
C LYS A 267 0.11 -8.59 24.76
N VAL A 268 1.00 -7.88 25.46
CA VAL A 268 2.14 -8.47 26.19
C VAL A 268 1.69 -8.80 27.62
N THR A 269 2.05 -10.00 28.11
CA THR A 269 1.63 -10.51 29.44
C THR A 269 2.72 -10.42 30.52
N ASN A 270 3.97 -10.15 30.14
CA ASN A 270 5.01 -9.72 31.07
C ASN A 270 5.07 -8.19 31.18
N VAL A 271 5.93 -7.69 32.09
CA VAL A 271 6.19 -6.26 32.26
C VAL A 271 6.43 -5.58 30.91
N ALA A 272 5.69 -4.50 30.66
CA ALA A 272 5.86 -3.64 29.51
C ALA A 272 6.71 -2.42 29.90
N ASP A 273 7.75 -2.18 29.12
CA ASP A 273 8.70 -1.08 29.27
C ASP A 273 9.32 -0.83 27.89
N ALA A 274 9.63 0.43 27.59
CA ALA A 274 10.16 0.92 26.32
C ALA A 274 11.39 0.13 25.82
N GLN A 275 12.25 -0.29 26.75
CA GLN A 275 13.47 -1.07 26.47
C GLN A 275 13.30 -2.59 26.59
N THR A 276 12.07 -3.09 26.77
CA THR A 276 11.79 -4.53 26.80
C THR A 276 12.19 -5.19 25.48
N SER A 277 12.94 -6.30 25.59
CA SER A 277 13.40 -7.12 24.46
C SER A 277 12.89 -8.56 24.50
N SER A 278 12.08 -8.89 25.50
CA SER A 278 11.42 -10.19 25.68
C SER A 278 9.94 -9.98 25.89
N HIS A 279 9.12 -10.50 24.97
CA HIS A 279 7.67 -10.31 24.98
C HIS A 279 6.97 -11.67 25.02
N ASN A 280 6.13 -11.88 26.02
CA ASN A 280 5.20 -12.99 26.13
C ASN A 280 3.87 -12.54 25.53
N PHE A 281 3.50 -13.10 24.39
CA PHE A 281 2.31 -12.73 23.63
C PHE A 281 1.07 -13.38 24.26
N ASP A 282 -0.01 -12.63 24.40
CA ASP A 282 -1.34 -13.20 24.69
C ASP A 282 -1.97 -13.78 23.41
N TYR A 283 -1.43 -14.91 22.94
CA TYR A 283 -1.97 -15.63 21.78
C TYR A 283 -3.44 -16.07 21.95
N SER A 284 -3.99 -16.04 23.17
CA SER A 284 -5.38 -16.40 23.43
C SER A 284 -6.38 -15.26 23.14
N ASN A 285 -5.88 -14.05 22.93
CA ASN A 285 -6.66 -12.82 22.80
C ASN A 285 -6.08 -11.91 21.71
N ASP A 286 -6.24 -12.31 20.45
CA ASP A 286 -6.01 -11.43 19.31
C ASP A 286 -7.05 -10.31 19.29
N LEU A 287 -6.60 -9.06 19.37
CA LEU A 287 -7.44 -7.87 19.25
C LEU A 287 -7.83 -7.60 17.78
N GLY A 288 -7.24 -8.35 16.85
CA GLY A 288 -7.46 -8.30 15.42
C GLY A 288 -6.62 -7.25 14.71
N PRO A 289 -7.01 -6.88 13.48
CA PRO A 289 -6.24 -5.96 12.68
C PRO A 289 -6.20 -4.55 13.29
N SER A 290 -5.09 -3.85 13.08
CA SER A 290 -4.85 -2.51 13.61
C SER A 290 -4.06 -1.63 12.65
N ARG A 291 -3.98 -0.32 12.95
CA ARG A 291 -3.10 0.64 12.27
C ARG A 291 -2.47 1.61 13.27
N ILE A 292 -1.39 2.26 12.86
CA ILE A 292 -0.77 3.37 13.61
C ILE A 292 -0.84 4.69 12.85
N SER A 293 -0.98 5.78 13.61
CA SER A 293 -0.88 7.16 13.14
C SER A 293 -0.01 7.94 14.12
N ASP A 294 0.95 8.70 13.65
CA ASP A 294 1.70 9.70 14.42
C ASP A 294 0.95 11.03 14.57
N GLY A 295 -0.16 11.22 13.85
CA GLY A 295 -0.89 12.48 13.80
C GLY A 295 -0.18 13.60 13.03
N GLU A 296 0.99 13.32 12.45
CA GLU A 296 1.78 14.26 11.66
C GLU A 296 1.75 13.92 10.17
N SER A 297 2.21 14.87 9.35
CA SER A 297 2.18 14.82 7.89
C SER A 297 3.52 14.56 7.21
N SER A 298 4.62 14.48 7.98
CA SER A 298 5.99 14.62 7.46
C SER A 298 6.99 13.58 7.99
N SER A 299 6.52 12.51 8.62
CA SER A 299 7.43 11.60 9.33
C SER A 299 8.14 10.60 8.43
N SER A 300 9.21 10.05 8.99
CA SER A 300 9.90 8.87 8.46
C SER A 300 9.66 7.69 9.39
N PHE A 301 9.26 6.55 8.85
CA PHE A 301 9.04 5.35 9.64
C PHE A 301 10.35 4.65 10.01
N THR A 302 11.00 5.13 11.06
CA THR A 302 12.23 4.53 11.64
C THR A 302 11.98 3.18 12.35
N ALA A 303 10.71 2.87 12.66
CA ALA A 303 10.28 1.79 13.56
C ALA A 303 10.97 1.80 14.94
N ASN A 304 11.45 2.96 15.40
CA ASN A 304 12.16 3.14 16.65
C ASN A 304 11.81 4.51 17.29
N ASP A 305 11.29 4.46 18.52
CA ASP A 305 10.92 5.62 19.35
C ASP A 305 9.91 6.58 18.68
N ILE A 306 8.95 6.03 17.93
CA ILE A 306 7.90 6.77 17.24
C ILE A 306 6.68 6.94 18.15
N ALA A 307 6.30 8.18 18.48
CA ALA A 307 5.02 8.46 19.13
C ALA A 307 3.87 8.13 18.18
N ALA A 308 2.94 7.29 18.61
CA ALA A 308 1.89 6.74 17.78
C ALA A 308 0.58 6.55 18.53
N GLN A 309 -0.50 6.72 17.79
CA GLN A 309 -1.87 6.35 18.10
C GLN A 309 -2.18 5.03 17.37
N LEU A 310 -2.41 3.98 18.13
CA LEU A 310 -2.86 2.67 17.68
C LEU A 310 -4.39 2.63 17.62
N TYR A 311 -4.94 2.28 16.46
CA TYR A 311 -6.36 2.05 16.25
C TYR A 311 -6.61 0.57 15.99
N PHE A 312 -7.63 0.00 16.61
CA PHE A 312 -8.13 -1.35 16.33
C PHE A 312 -9.34 -1.24 15.39
N PHE A 313 -9.38 -2.01 14.30
CA PHE A 313 -10.56 -1.99 13.41
C PHE A 313 -11.80 -2.59 14.09
N ASN A 314 -11.62 -3.48 15.07
CA ASN A 314 -12.68 -4.05 15.91
C ASN A 314 -13.15 -3.12 17.03
N ASP A 315 -12.38 -2.08 17.37
CA ASP A 315 -12.74 -1.07 18.38
C ASP A 315 -12.18 0.31 18.01
N PRO A 316 -12.72 0.97 16.96
CA PRO A 316 -12.15 2.20 16.41
C PRO A 316 -12.32 3.42 17.32
N ASN A 317 -13.14 3.33 18.38
CA ASN A 317 -13.46 4.44 19.27
C ASN A 317 -12.56 4.50 20.52
N ASN A 318 -11.79 3.45 20.79
CA ASN A 318 -10.88 3.38 21.94
C ASN A 318 -9.41 3.23 21.48
N PRO A 319 -8.83 4.26 20.83
CA PRO A 319 -7.43 4.24 20.42
C PRO A 319 -6.49 4.21 21.63
N VAL A 320 -5.32 3.60 21.46
CA VAL A 320 -4.24 3.55 22.46
C VAL A 320 -3.10 4.44 22.00
N TYR A 321 -2.48 5.21 22.89
CA TYR A 321 -1.39 6.13 22.56
C TYR A 321 -0.09 5.68 23.22
N GLY A 322 1.04 5.78 22.55
CA GLY A 322 2.32 5.35 23.12
C GLY A 322 3.45 5.38 22.09
N TYR A 323 4.52 4.63 22.36
CA TYR A 323 5.70 4.62 21.48
C TYR A 323 5.90 3.25 20.82
N VAL A 324 6.01 3.24 19.48
CA VAL A 324 6.53 2.10 18.71
C VAL A 324 8.05 2.12 18.82
N THR A 325 8.63 1.20 19.61
CA THR A 325 10.05 1.27 19.98
C THR A 325 10.93 0.27 19.27
N ARG A 326 10.45 -0.93 18.92
CA ARG A 326 11.33 -2.01 18.42
C ARG A 326 10.69 -2.91 17.35
N PRO A 327 11.40 -3.26 16.27
CA PRO A 327 11.01 -4.34 15.38
C PRO A 327 11.31 -5.72 15.98
N ILE A 328 10.38 -6.66 15.82
CA ILE A 328 10.52 -8.07 16.16
C ILE A 328 10.85 -8.85 14.88
N LYS A 329 11.89 -9.68 14.94
CA LYS A 329 12.47 -10.35 13.78
C LYS A 329 12.63 -11.85 13.99
N THR A 330 12.60 -12.60 12.89
CA THR A 330 13.03 -14.00 12.84
C THR A 330 14.08 -14.12 11.75
N GLY A 331 15.34 -14.33 12.14
CA GLY A 331 16.47 -14.17 11.22
C GLY A 331 16.55 -12.74 10.69
N SER A 332 16.55 -12.57 9.38
CA SER A 332 16.54 -11.26 8.70
C SER A 332 15.14 -10.68 8.48
N THR A 333 14.06 -11.45 8.69
CA THR A 333 12.70 -11.05 8.36
C THR A 333 12.04 -10.31 9.52
N TYR A 334 11.49 -9.12 9.25
CA TYR A 334 10.60 -8.40 10.17
C TYR A 334 9.26 -9.13 10.24
N ARG A 335 8.74 -9.34 11.46
CA ARG A 335 7.50 -10.10 11.72
C ARG A 335 6.43 -9.25 12.41
N ALA A 336 6.85 -8.38 13.32
CA ALA A 336 5.99 -7.47 14.06
C ALA A 336 6.78 -6.23 14.53
N VAL A 337 6.09 -5.26 15.13
CA VAL A 337 6.71 -4.22 15.98
C VAL A 337 6.12 -4.27 17.38
N TYR A 338 6.91 -3.88 18.38
CA TYR A 338 6.47 -3.66 19.75
C TYR A 338 6.13 -2.17 19.97
N MET A 339 4.99 -1.95 20.62
CA MET A 339 4.55 -0.65 21.13
C MET A 339 4.31 -0.76 22.63
N TYR A 340 4.79 0.22 23.40
CA TYR A 340 4.44 0.37 24.81
C TYR A 340 3.53 1.59 25.01
N THR A 341 2.69 1.52 26.04
CA THR A 341 1.79 2.59 26.51
C THR A 341 1.79 2.60 28.03
N ASP A 342 1.33 3.70 28.58
CA ASP A 342 1.18 4.08 29.98
C ASP A 342 -0.29 4.54 30.16
N ASN A 343 -0.93 4.39 31.33
CA ASN A 343 -2.35 4.76 31.45
C ASN A 343 -2.59 6.28 31.47
N ASP A 344 -1.56 7.09 31.71
CA ASP A 344 -1.68 8.55 31.58
C ASP A 344 -1.71 8.99 30.10
N TYR A 345 -1.36 8.13 29.13
CA TYR A 345 -1.32 8.45 27.70
C TYR A 345 -2.72 8.42 27.04
N ASP A 346 -3.49 9.50 27.22
CA ASP A 346 -4.80 9.71 26.56
C ASP A 346 -4.74 10.43 25.19
N SER A 347 -3.55 10.85 24.76
CA SER A 347 -3.35 11.65 23.55
C SER A 347 -1.89 11.66 23.09
N LEU A 348 -1.66 11.80 21.78
CA LEU A 348 -0.31 11.96 21.19
C LEU A 348 0.49 13.09 21.85
N SER A 349 -0.16 14.20 22.20
CA SER A 349 0.46 15.33 22.88
C SER A 349 1.07 14.97 24.24
N LYS A 350 0.45 14.05 25.00
CA LYS A 350 1.03 13.55 26.27
C LYS A 350 2.21 12.63 26.03
N VAL A 351 2.09 11.70 25.08
CA VAL A 351 3.17 10.79 24.68
C VAL A 351 4.42 11.60 24.30
N LEU A 352 4.26 12.61 23.45
CA LEU A 352 5.32 13.53 23.02
C LEU A 352 5.90 14.37 24.16
N ALA A 353 5.08 14.81 25.11
CA ALA A 353 5.53 15.61 26.25
C ALA A 353 6.40 14.81 27.23
N GLN A 354 6.14 13.51 27.39
CA GLN A 354 6.91 12.60 28.23
C GLN A 354 8.25 12.21 27.58
N GLY A 355 8.25 12.01 26.26
CA GLY A 355 9.41 11.57 25.49
C GLY A 355 9.62 10.05 25.53
N PRO A 356 10.36 9.48 24.56
CA PRO A 356 10.55 8.04 24.47
C PRO A 356 11.45 7.54 25.60
N ASN A 357 11.10 6.40 26.21
CA ASN A 357 11.82 5.78 27.33
C ASN A 357 11.77 6.56 28.66
N SER A 358 10.86 7.52 28.76
CA SER A 358 10.53 8.23 30.01
C SER A 358 9.26 7.65 30.62
N ASP A 359 9.38 7.07 31.80
CA ASP A 359 8.29 6.58 32.64
C ASP A 359 8.58 7.13 34.06
N SER A 360 7.68 7.97 34.57
CA SER A 360 7.95 8.84 35.73
C SER A 360 7.52 8.26 37.07
N ASP A 361 6.52 7.38 37.06
CA ASP A 361 5.95 6.67 38.19
C ASP A 361 6.24 5.16 38.16
N GLY A 362 6.72 4.67 37.02
CA GLY A 362 7.33 3.36 36.84
C GLY A 362 6.37 2.32 36.29
N THR A 363 6.93 1.24 35.74
CA THR A 363 6.32 0.26 34.82
C THR A 363 5.18 -0.62 35.39
N SER A 364 4.50 -0.17 36.44
CA SER A 364 3.49 -0.93 37.19
C SER A 364 2.12 -0.96 36.52
N ASP A 365 1.86 0.00 35.64
CA ASP A 365 0.58 0.24 35.00
C ASP A 365 0.70 0.27 33.44
N ASN A 366 1.93 0.38 32.92
CA ASN A 366 2.27 0.20 31.51
C ASN A 366 1.62 -1.05 30.87
N ASN A 367 1.16 -0.91 29.63
CA ASN A 367 0.72 -2.02 28.78
C ASN A 367 1.64 -2.14 27.56
N GLY A 368 1.71 -3.35 26.99
CA GLY A 368 2.48 -3.64 25.79
C GLY A 368 1.62 -4.25 24.70
N TYR A 369 1.88 -3.88 23.45
CA TYR A 369 1.19 -4.37 22.26
C TYR A 369 2.18 -4.84 21.21
N ILE A 370 1.87 -5.94 20.54
CA ILE A 370 2.63 -6.48 19.42
C ILE A 370 1.79 -6.35 18.16
N LEU A 371 2.25 -5.53 17.21
CA LEU A 371 1.55 -5.23 15.97
C LEU A 371 2.15 -6.09 14.85
N VAL A 372 1.40 -7.07 14.34
CA VAL A 372 1.91 -8.13 13.46
C VAL A 372 1.81 -7.75 11.98
N PHE A 373 2.93 -7.79 11.24
CA PHE A 373 2.91 -7.62 9.79
C PHE A 373 2.46 -8.91 9.07
N ASP A 374 2.96 -10.06 9.53
CA ASP A 374 2.81 -11.37 8.91
C ASP A 374 1.90 -12.25 9.75
N GLY A 375 0.58 -12.20 9.47
CA GLY A 375 -0.44 -12.90 10.26
C GLY A 375 -0.26 -14.42 10.28
N ASP A 376 0.18 -15.01 9.17
CA ASP A 376 0.40 -16.46 8.98
C ASP A 376 1.52 -16.99 9.88
N TYR A 377 2.52 -16.16 10.20
CA TYR A 377 3.63 -16.55 11.10
C TYR A 377 3.21 -16.63 12.59
N PHE A 378 2.10 -15.98 12.97
CA PHE A 378 1.55 -15.98 14.33
C PHE A 378 0.16 -16.65 14.39
N GLU A 379 0.00 -17.77 13.69
CA GLU A 379 -1.11 -18.73 13.89
C GLU A 379 -0.77 -19.79 14.95
#